data_AF-A0A8T6ZSB7-F1
#
_entry.id   AF-A0A8T6ZSB7-F1
#
_cell.length_a   1.000
_cell.length_b   1.000
_cell.length_c   1.000
_cell.angle_alpha   90.00
_cell.angle_beta   90.00
_cell.angle_gamma   90.00
#
_symmetry.space_group_name_H-M   'P 1'
#
loop_
_entity.id
_entity.type
_entity.pdbx_description
1 polymer ?
#
loop_
_entity_poly.entity_id
_entity_poly.type
_entity_poly.pdbx_seq_one_letter_code
_entity_poly.pdbx_strand_id
1 'polypeptide(L)' 'MTSIEFHPAAQRELRAGASYYERQLAGLGDEFLDEVERTCALLADHPSLGAAYDAKHLRAVLRRFPFSLSIALWIRS' A
#
# COMPACT_ATOMS: atom_id res chain seq x y z
N MET A 1 9.39 4.52 14.60
CA MET A 1 8.92 3.61 13.54
C MET A 1 7.47 3.28 13.81
N THR A 2 6.58 3.74 12.94
CA THR A 2 5.13 3.51 13.06
C THR A 2 4.80 2.15 12.46
N SER A 3 4.02 1.32 13.16
CA SER A 3 3.63 0.01 12.62
C SER A 3 2.54 0.18 11.57
N ILE A 4 2.78 -0.34 10.37
CA ILE A 4 1.83 -0.35 9.26
C ILE A 4 1.09 -1.67 9.25
N GLU A 5 -0.25 -1.62 9.26
CA GLU A 5 -1.08 -2.80 9.07
C GLU A 5 -2.05 -2.61 7.91
N PHE A 6 -2.17 -3.66 7.10
CA PHE A 6 -3.18 -3.74 6.05
C PHE A 6 -4.44 -4.37 6.60
N HIS A 7 -5.59 -3.82 6.20
CA HIS A 7 -6.85 -4.51 6.38
C HIS A 7 -6.83 -5.86 5.61
N PRO A 8 -7.37 -6.96 6.15
CA PRO A 8 -7.34 -8.27 5.48
C PRO A 8 -7.91 -8.25 4.05
N ALA A 9 -8.94 -7.43 3.81
CA ALA A 9 -9.49 -7.23 2.47
C ALA A 9 -8.48 -6.55 1.52
N ALA A 10 -7.75 -5.55 1.99
CA ALA A 10 -6.70 -4.88 1.21
C ALA A 10 -5.55 -5.84 0.90
N GLN A 11 -5.19 -6.73 1.84
CA GLN A 11 -4.17 -7.75 1.60
C GLN A 11 -4.61 -8.77 0.52
N ARG A 12 -5.91 -9.10 0.46
CA ARG A 12 -6.47 -9.95 -0.59
C ARG A 12 -6.47 -9.24 -1.94
N GLU A 13 -6.86 -7.98 -1.99
CA GLU A 13 -6.82 -7.15 -3.20
C GLU A 13 -5.40 -6.96 -3.72
N LEU A 14 -4.43 -6.74 -2.84
CA LEU A 14 -3.01 -6.67 -3.16
C LEU A 14 -2.54 -7.94 -3.87
N ARG A 15 -2.82 -9.11 -3.28
CA ARG A 15 -2.46 -10.41 -3.86
C ARG A 15 -3.13 -10.64 -5.21
N ALA A 16 -4.40 -10.25 -5.34
CA ALA A 16 -5.13 -10.34 -6.59
C ALA A 16 -4.52 -9.42 -7.68
N GLY A 17 -4.13 -8.19 -7.30
CA GLY A 17 -3.46 -7.23 -8.18
C GLY A 17 -2.09 -7.72 -8.67
N ALA A 18 -1.24 -8.19 -7.75
CA ALA A 18 0.06 -8.77 -8.11
C ALA A 18 -0.10 -9.95 -9.09
N SER A 19 -1.03 -10.85 -8.80
CA SER A 19 -1.33 -12.00 -9.67
C SER A 19 -1.88 -11.56 -11.03
N TYR A 20 -2.66 -10.48 -11.08
CA TYR A 20 -3.21 -9.95 -12.33
C TYR A 20 -2.09 -9.40 -13.20
N TYR A 21 -1.21 -8.56 -12.65
CA TYR A 21 -0.11 -7.95 -13.39
C TYR A 21 0.92 -8.98 -13.88
N GLU A 22 1.25 -9.97 -13.06
CA GLU A 22 2.16 -11.05 -13.46
C GLU A 22 1.64 -11.85 -14.66
N ARG A 23 0.32 -12.02 -14.77
CA ARG A 23 -0.30 -12.65 -15.95
C ARG A 23 -0.29 -11.77 -17.20
N GLN A 24 -0.17 -10.45 -17.07
CA GLN A 24 -0.09 -9.54 -18.21
C GLN A 24 1.32 -9.50 -18.79
N LEU A 25 2.33 -9.42 -17.93
CA LEU A 25 3.73 -9.39 -18.30
C LEU A 25 4.54 -9.99 -17.15
N ALA A 26 5.43 -10.93 -17.48
CA ALA A 26 6.31 -11.54 -16.49
C ALA A 26 7.15 -10.47 -15.78
N GLY A 27 7.18 -10.50 -14.45
CA GLY A 27 7.85 -9.53 -13.59
C GLY A 27 7.03 -8.27 -13.24
N LEU A 28 5.89 -8.04 -13.88
CA LEU A 28 5.06 -6.87 -13.58
C LEU A 28 4.33 -7.00 -12.23
N GLY A 29 4.09 -8.22 -11.77
CA GLY A 29 3.56 -8.48 -10.43
C GLY A 29 4.56 -8.08 -9.33
N ASP A 30 5.84 -8.37 -9.56
CA ASP A 30 6.92 -7.98 -8.65
C ASP A 30 7.11 -6.47 -8.62
N GLU A 31 7.13 -5.81 -9.80
CA GLU A 31 7.20 -4.34 -9.89
C GLU A 31 6.03 -3.65 -9.17
N PHE A 32 4.85 -4.26 -9.17
CA PHE A 32 3.69 -3.78 -8.42
C PHE A 32 3.90 -3.90 -6.91
N LEU A 33 4.40 -5.03 -6.43
CA LEU A 33 4.68 -5.24 -5.00
C LEU A 33 5.78 -4.29 -4.50
N ASP A 34 6.83 -4.07 -5.28
CA ASP A 34 7.90 -3.12 -4.97
C ASP A 34 7.38 -1.68 -4.82
N GLU A 35 6.44 -1.26 -5.68
CA GLU A 35 5.81 0.06 -5.60
C GLU A 35 4.93 0.20 -4.36
N VAL A 36 4.25 -0.87 -3.96
CA VAL A 36 3.47 -0.91 -2.72
C VAL A 36 4.37 -0.80 -1.51
N GLU A 37 5.43 -1.61 -1.44
CA GLU A 37 6.37 -1.61 -0.31
C GLU A 37 7.06 -0.24 -0.16
N ARG A 38 7.52 0.35 -1.28
CA ARG A 38 8.10 1.70 -1.31
C ARG A 38 7.12 2.74 -0.78
N THR A 39 5.86 2.67 -1.19
CA THR A 39 4.81 3.60 -0.73
C THR A 39 4.56 3.43 0.77
N CYS A 40 4.50 2.20 1.27
CA CYS A 40 4.37 1.92 2.69
C CYS A 40 5.54 2.45 3.51
N ALA A 41 6.79 2.21 3.08
CA ALA A 41 7.98 2.72 3.75
C ALA A 41 7.94 4.26 3.86
N LEU A 42 7.59 4.95 2.75
CA LEU A 42 7.44 6.40 2.74
C LEU A 42 6.38 6.90 3.72
N LEU A 43 5.26 6.20 3.86
CA LEU A 43 4.19 6.56 4.79
C LEU A 43 4.52 6.20 6.24
N ALA A 44 5.34 5.17 6.48
CA ALA A 44 5.82 4.83 7.81
C ALA A 44 6.78 5.89 8.36
N ASP A 45 7.67 6.37 7.50
CA ASP A 45 8.69 7.38 7.82
C ASP A 45 8.12 8.80 7.82
N HIS A 46 7.18 9.08 6.91
CA HIS A 46 6.52 10.38 6.78
C HIS A 46 4.99 10.24 6.70
N PRO A 47 4.31 9.97 7.82
CA PRO A 47 2.85 9.82 7.85
C PRO A 47 2.08 11.01 7.27
N SER A 48 2.65 12.22 7.34
CA SER A 48 2.08 13.45 6.79
C SER A 48 2.01 13.49 5.25
N LEU A 49 2.72 12.60 4.54
CA LEU A 49 2.64 12.48 3.09
C LEU A 49 1.38 11.72 2.62
N GLY A 50 0.76 10.94 3.51
CA GLY A 50 -0.51 10.28 3.23
C GLY A 50 -1.66 11.27 3.33
N ALA A 51 -2.65 11.14 2.44
CA ALA A 51 -3.92 11.81 2.66
C ALA A 51 -4.64 11.10 3.81
N ALA A 52 -4.94 11.82 4.90
CA ALA A 52 -5.76 11.28 5.97
C ALA A 52 -7.13 10.89 5.38
N TYR A 53 -7.43 9.60 5.38
CA TYR A 53 -8.73 9.09 4.96
C TYR A 53 -9.73 9.17 6.12
N ASP A 54 -9.26 8.84 7.32
CA ASP A 54 -9.91 9.14 8.58
C ASP A 54 -8.86 9.26 9.70
N ALA A 55 -9.30 9.35 10.97
CA ALA A 55 -8.41 9.55 12.12
C ALA A 55 -7.37 8.42 12.34
N LYS A 56 -7.53 7.26 11.69
CA LYS A 56 -6.66 6.08 11.85
C LYS A 56 -6.11 5.55 10.53
N HIS A 57 -6.65 5.99 9.40
CA HIS A 57 -6.28 5.49 8.08
C HIS A 57 -5.64 6.56 7.20
N LEU A 58 -4.55 6.17 6.55
CA LEU A 58 -3.93 6.94 5.47
C LEU A 58 -4.30 6.32 4.13
N ARG A 59 -4.53 7.18 3.14
CA ARG A 59 -4.69 6.79 1.75
C ARG A 59 -3.52 7.31 0.92
N ALA A 60 -2.97 6.45 0.07
CA ALA A 60 -1.95 6.82 -0.91
C ALA A 60 -2.28 6.23 -2.27
N VAL A 61 -1.93 6.96 -3.32
CA VAL A 61 -2.10 6.53 -4.71
C VAL A 61 -0.75 6.01 -5.20
N LEU A 62 -0.72 4.81 -5.78
CA LEU A 62 0.51 4.30 -6.39
C LEU A 62 0.82 5.13 -7.65
N ARG A 63 2.09 5.48 -7.87
CA ARG A 63 2.44 6.37 -9.00
C ARG A 63 2.42 5.62 -10.33
N ARG A 64 2.79 4.34 -10.32
CA ARG A 64 2.94 3.50 -11.51
C ARG A 64 1.71 2.66 -11.85
N PHE A 65 0.75 2.56 -10.93
CA PHE A 65 -0.41 1.69 -11.06
C PHE A 65 -1.69 2.42 -10.65
N PRO A 66 -2.83 2.16 -11.30
CA PRO A 66 -4.12 2.78 -10.98
C PRO A 66 -4.74 2.18 -9.70
N PHE A 67 -3.97 2.06 -8.63
CA PHE A 67 -4.38 1.53 -7.33
C PHE A 67 -4.24 2.60 -6.25
N SER A 68 -5.19 2.62 -5.32
CA SER A 68 -5.08 3.39 -4.09
C SER A 68 -4.97 2.44 -2.90
N LEU A 69 -3.93 2.60 -2.10
CA LEU A 69 -3.72 1.88 -0.86
C LEU A 69 -4.43 2.61 0.29
N SER A 70 -5.17 1.85 1.09
CA SER A 70 -5.72 2.29 2.37
C SER A 70 -5.01 1.54 3.49
N ILE A 71 -4.32 2.26 4.38
CA ILE A 71 -3.42 1.72 5.39
C ILE A 71 -3.87 2.20 6.76
N ALA A 72 -3.90 1.31 7.77
CA ALA A 72 -4.13 1.70 9.16
C ALA A 72 -2.81 2.01 9.85
N LEU A 73 -2.72 3.16 10.53
CA LEU A 73 -1.60 3.50 11.40
C LEU A 73 -1.95 3.13 12.84
N TRP A 74 -1.19 2.20 13.44
CA TRP A 74 -1.26 1.96 14.87
C TRP A 74 -0.14 2.73 15.58
N ILE A 75 -0.53 3.78 16.29
CA ILE A 75 0.34 4.47 17.24
C ILE A 75 0.29 3.65 18.53
N ARG A 76 1.40 3.02 18.91
CA ARG A 76 1.52 2.39 20.22
C ARG A 76 1.52 3.48 21.29
N SER A 77 0.42 3.61 22.05
CA SER A 77 0.41 4.28 23.36
C SER A 77 1.13 3.44 24.41
#